data_AF-A0A9D2D3K7-F1
#
_entry.id   AF-A0A9D2D3K7-F1
#
_cell.length_a   1.000
_cell.length_b   1.000
_cell.length_c   1.000
_cell.angle_alpha   90.00
_cell.angle_beta   90.00
_cell.angle_gamma   90.00
#
_symmetry.space_group_name_H-M   'P 1'
#
loop_
_entity.id
_entity.type
_entity.pdbx_description
1 polymer ?
#
loop_
_entity_poly.entity_id
_entity_poly.type
_entity_poly.pdbx_seq_one_letter_code
_entity_poly.pdbx_strand_id
1 'polypeptide(L)'
;MFQAGDFIVYGSTGVCLVEKVGPVDIPGVSKDKLFYTLSPCYESKSKIFTPVDNQKVVMRPVLSREQALQLIDGIKEIRLLGISDEKKREEEYKASFRKCDCRELVRIIKTIYQRGEKRKAEG
;
A
#
# COMPACT_ATOMS: atom_id res chain seq x y z
N MET A 1 8.60 2.97 14.72
CA MET A 1 9.54 1.97 14.17
C MET A 1 8.85 0.62 14.24
N PHE A 2 8.94 -0.18 13.19
CA PHE A 2 8.37 -1.54 13.19
C PHE A 2 9.30 -2.49 13.94
N GLN A 3 8.76 -3.64 14.37
CA GLN A 3 9.48 -4.66 15.13
C GLN A 3 9.47 -5.99 14.38
N ALA A 4 10.42 -6.87 14.70
CA ALA A 4 10.41 -8.23 14.16
C ALA A 4 9.10 -8.94 14.57
N GLY A 5 8.44 -9.57 13.61
CA GLY A 5 7.11 -10.16 13.77
C GLY A 5 5.97 -9.27 13.26
N ASP A 6 6.19 -7.98 13.03
CA ASP A 6 5.15 -7.09 12.49
C ASP A 6 4.82 -7.44 11.04
N PHE A 7 3.53 -7.38 10.70
CA PHE A 7 3.07 -7.35 9.31
C PHE A 7 2.85 -5.91 8.86
N ILE A 8 3.51 -5.53 7.77
CA ILE A 8 3.46 -4.17 7.22
C ILE A 8 3.16 -4.21 5.73
N VAL A 9 2.69 -3.09 5.18
CA VAL A 9 2.63 -2.86 3.74
C VAL A 9 3.88 -2.08 3.33
N TYR A 10 4.59 -2.59 2.32
CA TYR A 10 5.75 -1.94 1.71
C TYR A 10 5.41 -1.47 0.29
N GLY A 11 5.11 -0.18 0.13
CA GLY A 11 4.83 0.46 -1.16
C GLY A 11 3.82 -0.33 -2.00
N SER A 12 4.20 -0.65 -3.24
CA SER A 12 3.40 -1.47 -4.15
C SER A 12 3.74 -2.97 -4.08
N THR A 13 4.75 -3.38 -3.30
CA THR A 13 5.08 -4.80 -3.09
C THR A 13 3.98 -5.51 -2.30
N GLY A 14 3.24 -4.76 -1.47
CA GLY A 14 2.14 -5.31 -0.68
C GLY A 14 2.58 -5.72 0.72
N VAL A 15 1.96 -6.76 1.26
CA VAL A 15 2.16 -7.18 2.66
C VAL A 15 3.50 -7.92 2.81
N CYS A 16 4.27 -7.52 3.82
CA CYS A 16 5.53 -8.14 4.20
C CYS A 16 5.58 -8.39 5.71
N LEU A 17 6.24 -9.47 6.10
CA LEU A 17 6.64 -9.74 7.47
C LEU A 17 7.99 -9.05 7.73
N VAL A 18 8.10 -8.33 8.84
CA VAL A 18 9.39 -7.85 9.34
C VAL A 18 10.11 -9.02 10.01
N GLU A 19 11.10 -9.59 9.33
CA GLU A 19 11.88 -10.71 9.88
C GLU A 19 12.88 -10.24 10.94
N LYS A 20 13.52 -9.10 10.68
CA LYS A 20 14.59 -8.55 11.53
C LYS A 20 14.69 -7.04 11.38
N VAL A 21 15.06 -6.39 12.46
CA VAL A 21 15.50 -4.99 12.47
C VAL A 21 16.92 -4.94 13.01
N GLY A 22 17.86 -4.41 12.23
CA GLY A 22 19.26 -4.40 12.63
C GLY A 22 20.23 -4.09 11.50
N PRO A 23 21.54 -4.10 11.79
CA PRO A 23 22.56 -3.97 10.75
C PRO A 23 22.54 -5.19 9.82
N VAL A 24 22.89 -4.94 8.57
CA VAL A 24 22.96 -5.94 7.50
C VAL A 24 24.38 -5.99 6.96
N ASP A 25 24.85 -7.20 6.65
CA ASP A 25 26.18 -7.41 6.07
C ASP A 25 26.10 -7.25 4.55
N ILE A 26 25.95 -6.00 4.10
CA ILE A 26 25.91 -5.64 2.69
C ILE A 26 27.19 -4.84 2.36
N PRO A 27 27.97 -5.27 1.36
CA PRO A 27 29.15 -4.53 0.93
C PRO A 27 28.83 -3.07 0.60
N GLY A 28 29.58 -2.14 1.20
CA GLY A 28 29.41 -0.69 0.98
C GLY A 28 28.38 -0.01 1.89
N VAL A 29 27.73 -0.73 2.81
CA VAL A 29 26.81 -0.17 3.80
C VAL A 29 27.50 -0.06 5.16
N SER A 30 27.34 1.09 5.84
CA SER A 30 27.87 1.27 7.20
C SER A 30 27.22 0.29 8.18
N LYS A 31 28.04 -0.31 9.06
CA LYS A 31 27.58 -1.24 10.10
C LYS A 31 26.71 -0.58 11.17
N ASP A 32 26.74 0.74 11.28
CA ASP A 32 25.90 1.49 12.24
C ASP A 32 24.49 1.74 11.69
N LYS A 33 24.26 1.49 10.40
CA LYS A 33 22.97 1.77 9.76
C LYS A 33 22.00 0.61 9.97
N LEU A 34 20.82 0.93 10.50
CA LEU A 34 19.74 -0.04 10.73
C LEU A 34 18.90 -0.24 9.48
N PHE A 35 18.57 -1.50 9.21
CA PHE A 35 17.70 -1.93 8.12
C PHE A 35 16.56 -2.79 8.65
N TYR A 36 15.44 -2.75 7.94
CA TYR A 36 14.44 -3.80 8.00
C TYR A 36 14.78 -4.88 6.97
N THR A 37 14.78 -6.14 7.41
CA THR A 37 14.71 -7.30 6.53
C THR A 37 13.25 -7.73 6.43
N LEU A 38 12.66 -7.58 5.25
CA LEU A 38 11.24 -7.87 5.00
C LEU A 38 11.10 -9.10 4.10
N SER A 39 10.17 -9.98 4.44
CA SER A 39 9.76 -11.12 3.61
C SER A 39 8.34 -10.87 3.05
N PRO A 40 8.17 -10.70 1.73
CA PRO A 40 6.85 -10.53 1.14
C PRO A 40 5.98 -11.77 1.31
N CYS A 41 4.75 -11.59 1.78
CA CYS A 41 3.87 -12.73 2.09
C CYS A 41 3.42 -13.51 0.84
N TYR A 42 3.41 -12.85 -0.33
CA TYR A 42 2.95 -13.44 -1.60
C TYR A 42 4.11 -13.89 -2.51
N GLU A 43 5.36 -13.63 -2.12
CA GLU A 43 6.56 -14.02 -2.84
C GLU A 43 7.60 -14.57 -1.86
N SER A 44 7.38 -15.80 -1.39
CA SER A 44 8.16 -16.41 -0.30
C SER A 44 9.66 -16.57 -0.56
N LYS A 45 10.12 -16.41 -1.80
CA LYS A 45 11.53 -16.51 -2.20
C LYS A 45 12.27 -15.18 -2.25
N SER A 46 11.60 -14.04 -2.06
CA SER A 46 12.23 -12.72 -2.11
C SER A 46 12.46 -12.15 -0.70
N LYS A 47 13.53 -11.35 -0.56
CA LYS A 47 13.81 -10.55 0.64
C LYS A 47 14.04 -9.10 0.22
N ILE A 48 13.50 -8.18 1.01
CA ILE A 48 13.68 -6.75 0.81
C ILE A 48 14.50 -6.22 1.98
N PHE A 49 15.61 -5.57 1.66
CA PHE A 49 16.43 -4.84 2.62
C PHE A 49 16.19 -3.35 2.41
N THR A 50 15.62 -2.70 3.41
CA THR A 50 15.29 -1.27 3.32
C THR A 50 15.75 -0.55 4.58
N PRO A 51 16.41 0.61 4.46
CA PRO A 51 16.83 1.37 5.63
C PRO A 51 15.65 1.75 6.54
N VAL A 52 15.87 1.78 7.86
CA VAL A 52 14.85 2.22 8.82
C VAL A 52 14.46 3.70 8.59
N ASP A 53 15.39 4.49 8.05
CA ASP A 53 15.22 5.91 7.70
C ASP A 53 14.72 6.13 6.25
N ASN A 54 14.25 5.09 5.57
CA ASN A 54 13.78 5.21 4.18
C ASN A 54 12.51 6.06 4.08
N GLN A 55 12.62 7.23 3.43
CA GLN A 55 11.50 8.14 3.15
C GLN A 55 10.96 8.02 1.72
N LYS A 56 11.56 7.19 0.87
CA LYS A 56 11.19 7.08 -0.56
C LYS A 56 10.00 6.16 -0.80
N VAL A 57 9.79 5.19 0.08
CA VAL A 57 8.73 4.19 -0.05
C VAL A 57 7.77 4.33 1.12
N VAL A 58 6.48 4.38 0.84
CA VAL A 58 5.45 4.40 1.89
C VAL A 58 5.47 3.05 2.60
N MET A 59 5.70 3.08 3.90
CA MET A 59 5.63 1.91 4.79
C MET A 59 4.58 2.18 5.85
N ARG A 60 3.65 1.24 6.04
CA ARG A 60 2.57 1.37 7.01
C ARG A 60 2.18 0.02 7.62
N PRO A 61 1.57 -0.01 8.82
CA PRO A 61 1.00 -1.25 9.32
C PRO A 61 -0.11 -1.78 8.42
N VAL A 62 -0.35 -3.09 8.47
CA VAL A 62 -1.59 -3.68 7.96
C VAL A 62 -2.78 -3.17 8.78
N LEU A 63 -3.98 -3.20 8.19
CA LEU A 63 -5.18 -2.84 8.95
C LEU A 63 -5.45 -3.91 10.01
N SER A 64 -5.83 -3.47 11.21
CA SER A 64 -6.48 -4.34 12.17
C SER A 64 -7.84 -4.79 11.64
N ARG A 65 -8.40 -5.85 12.24
CA ARG A 65 -9.74 -6.33 11.91
C ARG A 65 -10.78 -5.22 12.09
N GLU A 66 -10.70 -4.47 13.19
CA GLU A 66 -11.61 -3.38 13.53
C GLU A 66 -11.51 -2.24 12.52
N GLN A 67 -10.29 -1.86 12.13
CA GLN A 67 -10.06 -0.83 11.11
C GLN A 67 -10.60 -1.26 9.74
N ALA A 68 -10.43 -2.54 9.39
CA ALA A 68 -10.97 -3.09 8.15
C ALA A 68 -12.50 -3.08 8.15
N LEU A 69 -13.14 -3.48 9.25
CA LEU A 69 -14.61 -3.42 9.39
C LEU A 69 -15.13 -1.98 9.32
N GLN A 70 -14.50 -1.04 10.02
CA GLN A 70 -14.86 0.38 9.94
C GLN A 70 -14.72 0.92 8.52
N LEU A 71 -13.69 0.49 7.77
CA LEU A 71 -13.52 0.87 6.38
C LEU A 71 -14.66 0.32 5.50
N ILE A 72 -15.05 -0.94 5.72
CA ILE A 72 -16.16 -1.60 5.02
C ILE A 72 -17.49 -0.88 5.28
N ASP A 73 -17.78 -0.60 6.55
CA ASP A 73 -19.00 0.12 6.96
C ASP A 73 -19.05 1.52 6.34
N GLY A 74 -17.88 2.16 6.20
CA GLY A 74 -17.71 3.51 5.65
C GLY A 74 -17.60 3.59 4.12
N ILE A 75 -17.78 2.49 3.35
CA ILE A 75 -17.60 2.49 1.89
C ILE A 75 -18.60 3.42 1.20
N LYS A 76 -19.84 3.50 1.70
CA LYS A 76 -20.90 4.29 1.07
C LYS A 76 -20.59 5.78 1.10
N GLU A 77 -19.91 6.25 2.13
CA GLU A 77 -19.55 7.64 2.40
C GLU A 77 -18.28 8.06 1.64
N ILE A 78 -17.47 7.12 1.15
CA ILE A 78 -16.29 7.41 0.34
C ILE A 78 -16.73 8.01 -0.99
N ARG A 79 -16.41 9.29 -1.23
CA ARG A 79 -16.71 9.98 -2.49
C ARG A 79 -15.90 9.38 -3.64
N LEU A 80 -16.45 9.35 -4.84
CA LEU A 80 -15.72 8.90 -6.04
C LEU A 80 -14.54 9.83 -6.35
N LEU A 81 -13.63 9.37 -7.20
CA LEU A 81 -12.63 10.25 -7.81
C LEU A 81 -13.32 11.23 -8.77
N GLY A 82 -12.96 12.51 -8.65
CA GLY A 82 -13.56 13.62 -9.40
C GLY A 82 -12.93 13.79 -10.78
N ILE A 83 -12.82 12.71 -11.54
CA ILE A 83 -12.15 12.72 -12.85
C ILE A 83 -13.06 13.40 -13.86
N SER A 84 -12.72 14.63 -14.23
CA SER A 84 -13.43 15.42 -15.24
C SER A 84 -12.84 15.26 -16.64
N ASP A 85 -11.52 15.04 -16.74
CA ASP A 85 -10.80 14.86 -18.00
C ASP A 85 -10.40 13.39 -18.18
N GLU A 86 -11.01 12.73 -19.17
CA GLU A 86 -10.74 11.32 -19.45
C GLU A 86 -9.29 11.04 -19.85
N LYS A 87 -8.55 12.04 -20.37
CA LYS A 87 -7.12 11.90 -20.69
C LYS A 87 -6.25 11.84 -19.43
N LYS A 88 -6.69 12.43 -18.32
CA LYS A 88 -5.96 12.46 -17.04
C LYS A 88 -6.33 11.32 -16.08
N ARG A 89 -7.33 10.51 -16.44
CA ARG A 89 -7.84 9.41 -15.60
C ARG A 89 -6.75 8.47 -15.10
N GLU A 90 -5.86 8.05 -16.00
CA GLU A 90 -4.76 7.14 -15.64
C GLU A 90 -3.81 7.78 -14.61
N GLU A 91 -3.51 9.06 -14.78
CA GLU A 91 -2.69 9.83 -13.85
C GLU A 91 -3.35 9.95 -12.48
N GLU A 92 -4.64 10.28 -12.42
CA GLU A 92 -5.38 10.37 -11.14
C GLU A 92 -5.46 9.03 -10.40
N TYR A 93 -5.66 7.93 -11.12
CA TYR A 93 -5.63 6.59 -10.54
C TYR A 93 -4.24 6.26 -10.00
N LYS A 94 -3.18 6.52 -10.75
CA LYS A 94 -1.79 6.31 -10.30
C LYS A 94 -1.46 7.17 -9.09
N ALA A 95 -1.89 8.43 -9.07
CA ALA A 95 -1.67 9.34 -7.95
C ALA A 95 -2.35 8.84 -6.66
N SER A 96 -3.61 8.39 -6.77
CA SER A 96 -4.35 7.84 -5.63
C SER A 96 -3.76 6.49 -5.17
N PHE A 97 -3.36 5.63 -6.10
CA PHE A 97 -2.74 4.33 -5.80
C PHE A 97 -1.41 4.48 -5.07
N ARG A 98 -0.58 5.45 -5.47
CA ARG A 98 0.73 5.73 -4.86
C ARG A 98 0.66 6.18 -3.40
N LYS A 99 -0.48 6.69 -2.94
CA LYS A 99 -0.69 7.04 -1.52
C LYS A 99 -0.62 5.80 -0.62
N CYS A 100 -0.77 4.60 -1.18
CA CYS A 100 -0.75 3.33 -0.46
C CYS A 100 -1.77 3.29 0.70
N ASP A 101 -2.85 4.07 0.62
CA ASP A 101 -3.88 4.18 1.64
C ASP A 101 -5.11 3.33 1.27
N CYS A 102 -5.63 2.56 2.24
CA CYS A 102 -6.74 1.65 1.97
C CYS A 102 -8.03 2.40 1.57
N ARG A 103 -8.29 3.60 2.12
CA ARG A 103 -9.48 4.38 1.78
C ARG A 103 -9.37 4.92 0.36
N GLU A 104 -8.19 5.37 -0.07
CA GLU A 104 -7.91 5.79 -1.45
C GLU A 104 -8.00 4.60 -2.44
N LEU A 105 -7.57 3.40 -2.05
CA LEU A 105 -7.73 2.20 -2.88
C LEU A 105 -9.20 1.83 -3.05
N VAL A 106 -9.99 1.83 -1.96
CA VAL A 106 -11.44 1.63 -2.02
C VAL A 106 -12.10 2.69 -2.89
N ARG A 107 -11.63 3.94 -2.82
CA ARG A 107 -12.11 5.03 -3.66
C ARG A 107 -11.93 4.75 -5.15
N ILE A 108 -10.76 4.24 -5.56
CA ILE A 108 -10.50 3.79 -6.93
C ILE A 108 -11.48 2.68 -7.32
N ILE A 109 -11.58 1.62 -6.50
CA ILE A 109 -12.46 0.47 -6.76
C ILE A 109 -13.91 0.91 -6.95
N LYS A 110 -14.43 1.73 -6.02
CA LYS A 110 -15.80 2.26 -6.07
C LYS A 110 -16.06 3.09 -7.34
N THR A 111 -15.08 3.90 -7.74
CA THR A 111 -15.16 4.72 -8.97
C THR A 111 -15.23 3.85 -10.21
N ILE A 112 -14.38 2.82 -10.30
CA ILE A 112 -14.39 1.86 -11.42
C ILE A 112 -15.71 1.10 -11.48
N TYR A 113 -16.19 0.60 -10.33
CA TYR A 113 -17.44 -0.16 -10.24
C TYR A 113 -18.64 0.66 -10.71
N GLN A 114 -18.85 1.87 -10.16
CA GLN A 114 -19.99 2.70 -10.56
C GLN A 114 -19.98 3.08 -12.04
N ARG A 115 -18.80 3.27 -12.63
CA ARG A 115 -18.68 3.52 -14.07
C ARG A 115 -19.05 2.29 -14.89
N GLY A 116 -18.66 1.10 -14.44
CA GLY A 116 -19.07 -0.16 -15.05
C GLY A 116 -20.59 -0.32 -15.05
N GLU A 117 -21.23 -0.05 -13.91
CA GLU A 117 -22.69 -0.14 -13.79
C GLU A 117 -23.43 0.87 -14.69
N LYS A 118 -22.95 2.12 -14.79
CA LYS A 118 -23.53 3.10 -15.73
C LYS A 118 -23.50 2.62 -17.18
N ARG A 119 -22.35 2.10 -17.63
CA ARG A 119 -22.21 1.58 -19.00
C ARG A 119 -23.12 0.40 -19.29
N LYS A 120 -23.37 -0.47 -18.31
CA LYS A 120 -24.30 -1.59 -18.45
C LYS A 120 -25.76 -1.15 -18.51
N ALA A 121 -26.11 -0.04 -17.87
CA ALA A 121 -27.47 0.50 -17.90
C ALA A 121 -27.78 1.30 -19.18
N GLU A 122 -26.74 1.80 -19.86
CA GLU A 122 -26.82 2.54 -21.12
C GLU A 122 -26.77 1.65 -22.38
N GLY A 123 -26.43 0.37 -22.23
CA GLY A 123 -26.38 -0.63 -23.32
C GLY A 123 -27.48 -1.66 -23.19
#